data_AF-A0A2V2YXG6-F1
#
_entry.id   AF-A0A2V2YXG6-F1
#
_cell.length_a   1.000
_cell.length_b   1.000
_cell.length_c   1.000
_cell.angle_alpha   90.00
_cell.angle_beta   90.00
_cell.angle_gamma   90.00
#
_symmetry.space_group_name_H-M   'P 1'
#
loop_
_entity.id
_entity.type
_entity.pdbx_description
1 polymer ?
#
loop_
_entity_poly.entity_id
_entity_poly.type
_entity_poly.pdbx_seq_one_letter_code
_entity_poly.pdbx_strand_id
1 'polypeptide(L)' 'MKQDETEASSTAEQPKPSEADKLKQEKIKLAKKIGLWGTYAPEKGYRQTNEYQRIKEIDKRLSEISNG' A
#
# COMPACT_ATOMS: atom_id res chain seq x y z
N MET A 1 -35.20 -29.13 14.15
CA MET A 1 -33.90 -29.75 13.77
C MET A 1 -34.00 -30.02 12.28
N LYS A 2 -33.19 -29.49 11.38
CA LYS A 2 -31.82 -29.01 11.50
C LYS A 2 -31.67 -27.73 10.68
N GLN A 3 -31.01 -26.76 11.29
CA GLN A 3 -30.29 -25.71 10.58
C GLN A 3 -29.20 -26.43 9.78
N ASP A 4 -29.15 -26.21 8.47
CA ASP A 4 -28.00 -26.58 7.66
C ASP A 4 -27.30 -25.28 7.28
N GLU A 5 -26.17 -25.08 7.95
CA GLU A 5 -25.17 -24.07 7.68
C GLU A 5 -24.72 -24.16 6.23
N THR A 6 -24.84 -23.07 5.47
CA THR A 6 -23.94 -22.84 4.34
C THR A 6 -23.28 -21.49 4.54
N GLU A 7 -22.27 -21.55 5.38
CA GLU A 7 -21.10 -20.69 5.41
C GLU A 7 -20.47 -20.67 3.99
N ALA A 8 -20.99 -19.81 3.12
CA ALA A 8 -20.27 -19.43 1.90
C ALA A 8 -19.28 -18.33 2.27
N SER A 9 -18.25 -18.73 3.02
CA SER A 9 -16.99 -18.00 3.13
C SER A 9 -16.49 -17.78 1.71
N SER A 10 -16.76 -16.58 1.18
CA SER A 10 -16.21 -16.09 -0.07
C SER A 10 -14.71 -15.92 0.11
N THR A 11 -13.98 -17.04 0.05
CA THR A 11 -12.55 -17.07 -0.21
C THR A 11 -12.39 -16.69 -1.68
N ALA A 12 -12.61 -15.41 -1.99
CA ALA A 12 -12.11 -14.83 -3.21
C ALA A 12 -10.60 -15.04 -3.15
N GLU A 13 -10.06 -15.92 -4.00
CA GLU A 13 -8.65 -15.94 -4.35
C GLU A 13 -8.27 -14.51 -4.70
N GLN A 14 -7.72 -13.78 -3.72
CA GLN A 14 -7.20 -12.47 -4.01
C GLN A 14 -6.09 -12.70 -5.02
N PRO A 15 -6.17 -12.11 -6.23
CA PRO A 15 -5.11 -12.27 -7.20
C PRO A 15 -3.80 -11.91 -6.52
N LYS A 16 -2.77 -12.75 -6.69
CA LYS A 16 -1.45 -12.51 -6.09
C LYS A 16 -1.10 -11.04 -6.30
N PRO A 17 -0.77 -10.30 -5.23
CA PRO A 17 -0.61 -8.86 -5.34
C PRO A 17 0.46 -8.58 -6.40
N SER A 18 0.06 -7.80 -7.39
CA SER A 18 0.95 -7.39 -8.46
C SER A 18 2.14 -6.63 -7.87
N GLU A 19 3.24 -6.52 -8.62
CA GLU A 19 4.37 -5.71 -8.17
C GLU A 19 3.92 -4.26 -7.84
N ALA A 20 3.02 -3.71 -8.66
CA ALA A 20 2.42 -2.41 -8.43
C ALA A 20 1.63 -2.34 -7.11
N ASP A 21 0.87 -3.38 -6.75
CA ASP A 21 0.13 -3.42 -5.49
C ASP A 21 1.06 -3.45 -4.28
N LYS A 22 2.14 -4.24 -4.35
CA LYS A 22 3.17 -4.28 -3.29
C LYS A 22 3.81 -2.90 -3.11
N LEU A 23 4.18 -2.25 -4.22
CA LEU A 23 4.75 -0.91 -4.23
C LEU A 23 3.79 0.14 -3.64
N LYS A 24 2.51 0.12 -4.03
CA LYS A 24 1.47 1.00 -3.45
C LYS A 24 1.34 0.80 -1.94
N GLN A 25 1.30 -0.46 -1.47
CA GLN A 25 1.22 -0.76 -0.04
C GLN A 25 2.46 -0.27 0.73
N GLU A 26 3.66 -0.43 0.16
CA GLU A 26 4.89 0.08 0.74
C GLU A 26 4.86 1.61 0.84
N LYS A 27 4.47 2.31 -0.24
CA LYS A 27 4.29 3.76 -0.24
C LYS A 27 3.32 4.22 0.85
N ILE A 28 2.18 3.55 1.00
CA ILE A 28 1.19 3.87 2.05
C ILE A 28 1.81 3.75 3.43
N LYS A 29 2.53 2.65 3.71
CA LYS A 29 3.17 2.41 5.00
C LYS A 29 4.23 3.48 5.31
N LEU A 30 5.07 3.80 4.34
CA LEU A 30 6.09 4.84 4.49
C LEU A 30 5.47 6.22 4.70
N ALA A 31 4.46 6.57 3.92
CA ALA A 31 3.77 7.85 4.03
C ALA A 31 3.06 7.99 5.39
N LYS A 32 2.46 6.92 5.93
CA LYS A 32 1.93 6.91 7.30
C LYS A 32 3.04 7.08 8.34
N LYS A 33 4.18 6.41 8.16
CA LYS A 33 5.32 6.47 9.08
C LYS A 33 5.86 7.90 9.25
N ILE A 34 6.00 8.64 8.16
CA ILE A 34 6.50 10.03 8.18
C ILE A 34 5.41 11.10 8.28
N GLY A 35 4.15 10.68 8.48
CA GLY A 35 3.01 11.59 8.64
C GLY A 35 2.57 12.31 7.37
N LEU A 36 2.83 11.78 6.18
CA LEU A 36 2.34 12.29 4.90
C LEU A 36 0.98 11.75 4.46
N TRP A 37 0.41 10.78 5.17
CA TRP A 37 -0.86 10.15 4.80
C TRP A 37 -1.92 10.35 5.87
N GLY A 38 -3.07 10.94 5.53
CA GLY A 38 -4.23 11.06 6.41
C GLY A 38 -4.17 12.31 7.31
N THR A 39 -4.54 12.17 8.58
CA THR A 39 -4.57 13.27 9.58
C THR A 39 -3.25 13.43 10.35
N TYR A 40 -2.21 12.68 9.98
CA TYR A 40 -0.92 12.77 10.64
C TYR A 40 -0.21 14.08 10.24
N ALA A 41 0.46 14.71 11.19
CA ALA A 41 1.35 15.82 10.90
C ALA A 41 2.66 15.27 10.32
N PRO A 42 3.14 15.80 9.18
CA PRO A 42 4.39 15.34 8.61
C PRO A 42 5.56 15.64 9.56
N GLU A 43 6.44 14.66 9.73
CA GLU A 43 7.61 14.82 10.59
C GLU A 43 8.49 15.97 10.09
N LYS A 44 9.01 16.81 11.00
CA LYS A 44 9.82 17.96 10.61
C LYS A 44 11.07 17.48 9.88
N GLY A 45 11.24 17.91 8.63
CA GLY A 45 12.36 17.47 7.80
C GLY A 45 12.16 16.10 7.13
N TYR A 46 10.94 15.56 7.09
CA TYR A 46 10.62 14.29 6.43
C TYR A 46 11.21 14.18 5.01
N ARG A 47 11.36 15.30 4.29
CA ARG A 47 11.93 15.34 2.94
C ARG A 47 13.38 14.83 2.85
N GLN A 48 14.10 14.81 3.97
CA GLN A 48 15.47 14.32 4.09
C GLN A 48 15.54 12.88 4.61
N THR A 49 14.41 12.29 5.01
CA THR A 49 14.35 10.91 5.51
C THR A 49 14.47 9.90 4.39
N ASN A 50 14.99 8.71 4.72
CA ASN A 50 15.08 7.59 3.79
C ASN A 50 13.70 7.14 3.33
N GLU A 51 12.69 7.22 4.19
CA GLU A 51 11.30 6.89 3.88
C GLU A 51 10.76 7.76 2.74
N TYR A 52 11.05 9.07 2.77
CA TYR A 52 10.61 9.97 1.71
C TYR A 52 11.36 9.72 0.40
N GLN A 53 12.66 9.44 0.44
CA GLN A 53 13.41 9.05 -0.77
C GLN A 53 12.83 7.76 -1.36
N ARG A 54 12.53 6.78 -0.50
CA ARG A 54 11.95 5.52 -0.92
C ARG A 54 10.56 5.69 -1.55
N ILE A 55 9.72 6.56 -1.00
CA ILE A 55 8.42 6.91 -1.62
C ILE A 55 8.61 7.44 -3.05
N LYS A 56 9.61 8.30 -3.30
CA LYS A 56 9.88 8.80 -4.66
C LYS A 56 10.35 7.70 -5.60
N GLU A 57 11.20 6.79 -5.13
CA GLU A 57 11.64 5.65 -5.93
C GLU A 57 10.46 4.76 -6.32
N ILE A 58 9.56 4.51 -5.36
CA ILE A 58 8.33 3.76 -5.60
C ILE A 58 7.46 4.48 -6.63
N ASP A 59 7.28 5.79 -6.52
CA ASP A 59 6.51 6.58 -7.48
C ASP A 59 7.08 6.51 -8.89
N LYS A 60 8.41 6.53 -9.03
CA LYS A 60 9.09 6.33 -10.32
C LYS A 60 8.78 4.93 -10.88
N ARG A 61 8.97 3.87 -10.09
CA ARG A 61 8.69 2.49 -10.52
C ARG A 61 7.23 2.28 -10.90
N LEU A 62 6.29 2.84 -10.12
CA LEU A 62 4.87 2.77 -10.44
C LEU A 62 4.52 3.48 -11.74
N SER A 63 5.20 4.59 -12.05
CA SER A 63 5.06 5.27 -13.34
C SER A 63 5.61 4.44 -14.49
N GLU A 64 6.74 3.75 -14.30
CA GLU A 64 7.32 2.85 -15.31
C GLU A 64 6.39 1.67 -15.59
N ILE A 65 5.77 1.09 -14.55
CA ILE A 65 4.79 0.00 -14.68
C ILE A 65 3.50 0.47 -15.38
N SER A 66 3.05 1.71 -15.15
CA SER A 66 1.79 2.20 -15.73
C SER A 66 1.92 2.68 -17.18
N ASN A 67 3.12 3.07 -17.61
CA ASN A 67 3.38 3.56 -18.98
C ASN A 67 4.05 2.50 -19.88
N GLY A 68 4.29 1.30 -19.37
CA GLY A 68 4.93 0.18 -20.07
C GLY A 68 3.95 -0.82 -20.65
#